data_AF-A0A2D8D8P6-F1
#
_entry.id   AF-A0A2D8D8P6-F1
#
_cell.length_a   1.000
_cell.length_b   1.000
_cell.length_c   1.000
_cell.angle_alpha   90.00
_cell.angle_beta   90.00
_cell.angle_gamma   90.00
#
_symmetry.space_group_name_H-M   'P 1'
#
loop_
_entity.id
_entity.type
_entity.pdbx_description
1 polymer ?
#
loop_
_entity_poly.entity_id
_entity_poly.type
_entity_poly.pdbx_seq_one_letter_code
_entity_poly.pdbx_strand_id
1 'polypeptide(L)'
;MAAAMTASVALAAPAAHAQGATNPDIRCAAWAMLASAQEQDEGRKNALGFMMAYFIGRYEQASGGKIEAQITPQTMEDLLGDVDEANKVCAPRATDFGQRLQRTLQGMQAPNEAAQGR
;
A
#
# COMPACT_ATOMS: atom_id res chain seq x y z
N MET A 1 59.05 -13.36 25.71
CA MET A 1 57.72 -13.90 25.31
C MET A 1 56.99 -12.78 24.58
N ALA A 2 56.81 -12.91 23.27
CA ALA A 2 56.13 -11.94 22.43
C ALA A 2 54.68 -12.39 22.22
N ALA A 3 53.71 -11.56 22.60
CA ALA A 3 52.30 -11.81 22.34
C ALA A 3 51.89 -11.01 21.10
N ALA A 4 51.58 -11.73 20.01
CA ALA A 4 51.10 -11.18 18.76
C ALA A 4 49.65 -10.69 18.92
N MET A 5 49.40 -9.43 18.55
CA MET A 5 48.05 -8.86 18.46
C MET A 5 47.42 -9.27 17.13
N THR A 6 46.45 -10.18 17.16
CA THR A 6 45.64 -10.55 16.00
C THR A 6 44.54 -9.51 15.80
N ALA A 7 44.77 -8.56 14.89
CA ALA A 7 43.76 -7.64 14.40
C ALA A 7 42.67 -8.41 13.64
N SER A 8 41.49 -8.51 14.24
CA SER A 8 40.32 -9.09 13.57
C SER A 8 39.73 -8.04 12.64
N VAL A 9 40.07 -8.14 11.35
CA VAL A 9 39.39 -7.41 10.28
C VAL A 9 37.95 -7.92 10.24
N ALA A 10 37.02 -7.14 10.80
CA ALA A 10 35.59 -7.36 10.61
C ALA A 10 35.31 -7.11 9.12
N LEU A 11 35.25 -8.20 8.35
CA LEU A 11 34.72 -8.20 7.00
C LEU A 11 33.29 -7.69 7.07
N ALA A 12 33.09 -6.43 6.67
CA ALA A 12 31.78 -5.89 6.35
C ALA A 12 31.25 -6.70 5.16
N ALA A 13 30.43 -7.71 5.47
CA ALA A 13 29.70 -8.43 4.45
C ALA A 13 28.82 -7.42 3.71
N PRO A 14 28.83 -7.39 2.36
CA PRO A 14 27.88 -6.58 1.61
C PRO A 14 26.48 -7.06 1.99
N ALA A 15 25.63 -6.12 2.41
CA ALA A 15 24.23 -6.39 2.67
C ALA A 15 23.63 -7.07 1.43
N ALA A 16 23.28 -8.35 1.59
CA ALA A 16 22.48 -9.06 0.61
C ALA A 16 21.19 -8.25 0.43
N HIS A 17 21.03 -7.64 -0.76
CA HIS A 17 19.75 -7.06 -1.15
C HIS A 17 18.73 -8.19 -1.09
N ALA A 18 17.74 -8.08 -0.21
CA ALA A 18 16.63 -9.01 -0.13
C ALA A 18 15.93 -9.04 -1.49
N GLN A 19 16.23 -10.08 -2.27
CA GLN A 19 15.51 -10.38 -3.50
C GLN A 19 14.07 -10.75 -3.12
N GLY A 20 13.09 -10.02 -3.66
CA GLY A 20 11.83 -10.64 -4.09
C GLY A 20 10.58 -10.47 -3.23
N ALA A 21 10.46 -9.43 -2.38
CA ALA A 21 9.16 -9.07 -1.82
C ALA A 21 8.58 -7.87 -2.59
N THR A 22 7.55 -8.12 -3.41
CA THR A 22 6.78 -7.05 -4.06
C THR A 22 6.33 -6.03 -3.01
N ASN A 23 6.55 -4.74 -3.29
CA ASN A 23 6.15 -3.69 -2.38
C ASN A 23 4.64 -3.82 -2.09
N PRO A 24 4.23 -3.90 -0.81
CA PRO A 24 2.84 -4.19 -0.46
C PRO A 24 1.87 -3.09 -0.91
N ASP A 25 2.32 -1.84 -0.99
CA ASP A 25 1.50 -0.73 -1.45
C ASP A 25 1.29 -0.81 -2.99
N ILE A 26 2.32 -1.20 -3.76
CA ILE A 26 2.14 -1.46 -5.21
C ILE A 26 1.19 -2.65 -5.43
N ARG A 27 1.37 -3.74 -4.68
CA ARG A 27 0.49 -4.91 -4.74
C ARG A 27 -0.96 -4.55 -4.45
N CYS A 28 -1.21 -3.73 -3.43
CA CYS A 28 -2.57 -3.33 -3.08
C CYS A 28 -3.17 -2.29 -4.02
N ALA A 29 -2.35 -1.44 -4.66
CA ALA A 29 -2.81 -0.59 -5.76
C ALA A 29 -3.23 -1.43 -6.98
N ALA A 30 -2.41 -2.41 -7.39
CA ALA A 30 -2.73 -3.34 -8.47
C ALA A 30 -3.99 -4.16 -8.17
N TRP A 31 -4.11 -4.68 -6.94
CA TRP A 31 -5.28 -5.40 -6.46
C TRP A 31 -6.55 -4.56 -6.52
N ALA A 32 -6.51 -3.32 -6.03
CA ALA A 32 -7.66 -2.41 -6.05
C ALA A 32 -8.07 -2.07 -7.49
N MET A 33 -7.10 -1.91 -8.40
CA MET A 33 -7.36 -1.68 -9.82
C MET A 33 -8.06 -2.88 -10.48
N LEU A 34 -7.54 -4.10 -10.26
CA LEU A 34 -8.15 -5.32 -10.80
C LEU A 34 -9.55 -5.57 -10.21
N ALA A 35 -9.72 -5.36 -8.90
CA ALA A 35 -11.01 -5.50 -8.24
C ALA A 35 -12.02 -4.46 -8.76
N SER A 36 -11.59 -3.20 -8.97
CA SER A 36 -12.45 -2.15 -9.53
C SER A 36 -12.89 -2.46 -10.96
N ALA A 37 -12.05 -3.09 -11.76
CA ALA A 37 -12.38 -3.46 -13.14
C ALA A 37 -13.46 -4.55 -13.22
N GLN A 38 -13.60 -5.38 -12.19
CA GLN A 38 -14.56 -6.50 -12.12
C GLN A 38 -15.85 -6.15 -11.37
N GLU A 39 -15.86 -5.05 -10.62
CA GLU A 39 -17.00 -4.63 -9.82
C GLU A 39 -18.07 -3.97 -10.70
N GLN A 40 -19.34 -4.26 -10.43
CA GLN A 40 -20.48 -3.69 -11.16
C GLN A 40 -21.18 -2.60 -10.36
N ASP A 41 -21.09 -2.64 -9.02
CA ASP A 41 -21.63 -1.60 -8.17
C ASP A 41 -20.75 -0.35 -8.21
N GLU A 42 -21.31 0.77 -8.69
CA GLU A 42 -20.59 2.03 -8.85
C GLU A 42 -20.10 2.61 -7.51
N GLY A 43 -20.82 2.35 -6.40
CA GLY A 43 -20.39 2.76 -5.07
C GLY A 43 -19.11 2.04 -4.64
N ARG A 44 -19.06 0.72 -4.83
CA ARG A 44 -17.88 -0.11 -4.54
C ARG A 44 -16.73 0.17 -5.49
N LYS A 45 -16.98 0.40 -6.78
CA LYS A 45 -15.96 0.88 -7.74
C LYS A 45 -15.30 2.16 -7.27
N ASN A 46 -16.11 3.15 -6.87
CA ASN A 46 -15.57 4.41 -6.35
C ASN A 46 -14.73 4.19 -5.08
N ALA A 47 -15.20 3.34 -4.17
CA ALA A 47 -14.43 2.95 -2.98
C ALA A 47 -13.08 2.30 -3.35
N LEU A 48 -13.07 1.40 -4.33
CA LEU A 48 -11.86 0.76 -4.87
C LEU A 48 -10.93 1.79 -5.53
N GLY A 49 -11.47 2.78 -6.24
CA GLY A 49 -10.71 3.90 -6.78
C GLY A 49 -10.01 4.74 -5.70
N PHE A 50 -10.70 5.04 -4.59
CA PHE A 50 -10.08 5.72 -3.44
C PHE A 50 -8.96 4.87 -2.80
N MET A 51 -9.17 3.56 -2.69
CA MET A 51 -8.14 2.65 -2.18
C MET A 51 -6.92 2.57 -3.08
N MET A 52 -7.13 2.48 -4.40
CA MET A 52 -6.07 2.54 -5.40
C MET A 52 -5.24 3.83 -5.22
N ALA A 53 -5.89 5.00 -5.21
CA ALA A 53 -5.21 6.27 -5.02
C ALA A 53 -4.46 6.36 -3.68
N TYR A 54 -5.02 5.80 -2.61
CA TYR A 54 -4.40 5.76 -1.29
C TYR A 54 -3.08 4.96 -1.30
N PHE A 55 -3.09 3.75 -1.87
CA PHE A 55 -1.88 2.92 -1.92
C PHE A 55 -0.83 3.49 -2.88
N ILE A 56 -1.26 4.09 -4.00
CA ILE A 56 -0.37 4.84 -4.89
C ILE A 56 0.36 5.94 -4.12
N GLY A 57 -0.39 6.81 -3.43
CA GLY A 57 0.19 7.93 -2.70
C GLY A 57 1.19 7.48 -1.62
N ARG A 58 0.90 6.37 -0.93
CA ARG A 58 1.83 5.78 0.04
C ARG A 58 3.11 5.27 -0.61
N TYR A 59 2.98 4.54 -1.71
CA TYR A 59 4.15 4.04 -2.44
C TYR A 59 5.04 5.20 -2.92
N GLU A 60 4.46 6.21 -3.56
CA GLU A 60 5.22 7.35 -4.09
C GLU A 60 5.89 8.14 -2.96
N GLN A 61 5.20 8.32 -1.83
CA GLN A 61 5.76 9.00 -0.67
C GLN A 61 6.91 8.21 -0.04
N ALA A 62 6.79 6.88 0.08
CA ALA A 62 7.80 6.05 0.73
C ALA A 62 9.03 5.77 -0.16
N SER A 63 8.83 5.68 -1.48
CA SER A 63 9.89 5.31 -2.42
C SER A 63 10.51 6.50 -3.16
N GLY A 64 9.81 7.63 -3.26
CA GLY A 64 10.13 8.71 -4.19
C GLY A 64 9.90 8.35 -5.66
N GLY A 65 9.41 7.14 -5.95
CA GLY A 65 9.10 6.65 -7.28
C GLY A 65 7.71 7.03 -7.76
N LYS A 66 7.40 6.60 -8.98
CA LYS A 66 6.11 6.83 -9.65
C LYS A 66 5.39 5.53 -9.96
N ILE A 67 4.08 5.49 -9.72
CA ILE A 67 3.32 4.24 -9.88
C ILE A 67 3.25 3.80 -11.35
N GLU A 68 3.21 4.72 -12.31
CA GLU A 68 3.14 4.39 -13.74
C GLU A 68 4.38 3.64 -14.25
N ALA A 69 5.51 3.75 -13.53
CA ALA A 69 6.71 2.99 -13.83
C ALA A 69 6.67 1.55 -13.26
N GLN A 70 5.71 1.26 -12.38
CA GLN A 70 5.60 -0.01 -11.65
C GLN A 70 4.41 -0.85 -12.11
N ILE A 71 3.24 -0.24 -12.26
CA ILE A 71 2.02 -0.93 -12.71
C ILE A 71 1.90 -0.74 -14.22
N THR A 72 2.25 -1.80 -14.96
CA THR A 72 2.06 -1.91 -16.41
C THR A 72 1.25 -3.18 -16.69
N PRO A 73 0.68 -3.33 -17.90
CA PRO A 73 0.02 -4.58 -18.28
C PRO A 73 0.91 -5.82 -18.10
N GLN A 74 2.23 -5.67 -18.27
CA GLN A 74 3.20 -6.76 -18.16
C GLN A 74 3.53 -7.11 -16.70
N THR A 75 3.44 -6.15 -15.78
CA THR A 75 3.78 -6.38 -14.36
C THR A 75 2.57 -6.77 -13.52
N MET A 76 1.35 -6.62 -14.04
CA MET A 76 0.12 -6.83 -13.25
C MET A 76 0.03 -8.25 -12.67
N GLU A 77 0.35 -9.29 -13.44
CA GLU A 77 0.34 -10.67 -12.97
C GLU A 77 1.39 -10.89 -11.87
N ASP A 78 2.61 -10.37 -12.06
CA ASP A 78 3.70 -10.48 -11.07
C ASP A 78 3.39 -9.70 -9.77
N LEU A 79 2.77 -8.53 -9.90
CA LEU A 79 2.43 -7.66 -8.77
C LEU A 79 1.32 -8.26 -7.91
N LEU A 80 0.31 -8.83 -8.55
CA LEU A 80 -0.78 -9.51 -7.84
C LEU A 80 -0.31 -10.85 -7.27
N GLY A 81 0.52 -11.56 -8.03
CA GLY A 81 0.86 -12.94 -7.76
C GLY A 81 -0.42 -13.79 -7.65
N ASP A 82 -0.48 -14.62 -6.62
CA ASP A 82 -1.71 -15.27 -6.22
C ASP A 82 -2.75 -14.24 -5.71
N VAL A 83 -3.94 -14.23 -6.30
CA VAL A 83 -5.03 -13.29 -5.98
C VAL A 83 -5.58 -13.51 -4.58
N ASP A 84 -5.65 -14.76 -4.09
CA ASP A 84 -6.08 -15.05 -2.73
C ASP A 84 -5.05 -14.55 -1.72
N GLU A 85 -3.77 -14.65 -2.05
CA GLU A 85 -2.71 -14.08 -1.23
C GLU A 85 -2.73 -12.55 -1.27
N ALA A 86 -3.04 -11.94 -2.42
CA ALA A 86 -3.24 -10.49 -2.52
C ALA A 86 -4.44 -10.05 -1.67
N ASN A 87 -5.54 -10.81 -1.68
CA ASN A 87 -6.71 -10.57 -0.83
C ASN A 87 -6.34 -10.61 0.66
N LYS A 88 -5.58 -11.61 1.12
CA LYS A 88 -5.16 -11.71 2.54
C LYS A 88 -4.32 -10.52 2.98
N VAL A 89 -3.48 -9.97 2.10
CA VAL A 89 -2.61 -8.83 2.41
C VAL A 89 -3.34 -7.49 2.31
N CYS A 90 -4.15 -7.32 1.26
CA CYS A 90 -4.73 -6.03 0.89
C CYS A 90 -6.09 -5.76 1.52
N ALA A 91 -6.94 -6.78 1.71
CA ALA A 91 -8.26 -6.59 2.31
C ALA A 91 -8.20 -6.04 3.75
N PRO A 92 -7.29 -6.47 4.64
CA PRO A 92 -7.15 -5.87 5.96
C PRO A 92 -6.71 -4.40 5.91
N ARG A 93 -5.80 -4.05 5.00
CA ARG A 93 -5.30 -2.68 4.81
C ARG A 93 -6.38 -1.75 4.25
N ALA A 94 -7.14 -2.25 3.28
CA ALA A 94 -8.33 -1.61 2.74
C ALA A 94 -9.36 -1.32 3.84
N THR A 95 -9.59 -2.31 4.71
CA THR A 95 -10.52 -2.18 5.84
C THR A 95 -10.04 -1.11 6.84
N ASP A 96 -8.76 -1.13 7.22
CA ASP A 96 -8.18 -0.09 8.10
C ASP A 96 -8.35 1.32 7.49
N PHE A 97 -8.02 1.47 6.21
CA PHE A 97 -8.20 2.73 5.50
C PHE A 97 -9.67 3.17 5.48
N GLY A 98 -10.59 2.27 5.15
CA GLY A 98 -12.03 2.54 5.14
C GLY A 98 -12.55 3.00 6.50
N GLN A 99 -12.15 2.34 7.59
CA GLN A 99 -12.51 2.72 8.95
C GLN A 99 -11.95 4.09 9.34
N ARG A 100 -10.71 4.41 8.92
CA ARG A 100 -10.11 5.73 9.15
C ARG A 100 -10.85 6.81 8.36
N LEU A 101 -11.14 6.56 7.08
CA LEU A 101 -11.90 7.48 6.25
C LEU A 101 -13.29 7.75 6.82
N GLN A 102 -14.01 6.70 7.23
CA GLN A 102 -15.32 6.82 7.87
C GLN A 102 -15.27 7.67 9.14
N ARG A 103 -14.30 7.44 10.03
CA ARG A 103 -14.11 8.26 11.23
C ARG A 103 -13.83 9.73 10.90
N THR A 104 -13.00 9.98 9.89
CA THR A 104 -12.73 11.35 9.41
C THR A 104 -14.00 12.02 8.89
N LEU A 105 -14.79 11.32 8.05
CA LEU A 105 -16.05 11.84 7.51
C LEU A 105 -17.06 12.16 8.63
N GLN A 106 -17.20 11.27 9.62
CA GLN A 106 -18.08 11.49 10.78
C GLN A 106 -17.66 12.73 11.58
N GLY A 107 -16.34 12.95 11.76
CA GLY A 107 -15.82 14.14 12.42
C GLY A 107 -16.08 15.44 11.66
N MET A 108 -16.19 15.38 10.33
CA MET A 108 -16.52 16.54 9.49
C MET A 108 -18.02 16.85 9.45
N GLN A 109 -18.89 15.89 9.80
CA GLN A 109 -20.35 16.03 9.80
C GLN A 109 -20.90 16.69 11.08
N ALA A 110 -20.12 17.57 11.74
CA ALA A 110 -20.60 18.33 12.90
C ALA A 110 -21.84 19.19 12.53
N PRO A 111 -22.79 19.38 13.47
CA PRO A 111 -24.21 19.50 13.18
C PRO A 111 -24.59 20.81 12.48
N ASN A 112 -25.11 20.70 11.26
CA ASN A 112 -25.81 21.79 10.58
C ASN A 112 -27.18 22.15 11.23
N GLU A 113 -27.53 21.57 12.39
CA GLU A 113 -28.82 21.80 13.06
C GLU A 113 -28.77 22.88 14.16
N ALA A 114 -27.59 23.33 14.61
CA ALA A 114 -27.50 24.36 15.66
C ALA A 114 -27.58 25.82 15.14
N ALA A 115 -27.65 26.04 13.82
CA ALA A 115 -27.66 27.38 13.21
C ALA A 115 -28.97 27.75 12.50
N GLN A 116 -29.99 26.88 12.48
CA GLN A 116 -31.32 27.17 11.90
C GLN A 116 -32.41 27.44 12.95
N GLY A 117 -32.01 27.70 14.20
CA GLY A 117 -32.92 27.91 15.34
C GLY A 117 -32.69 29.20 16.12
N ARG A 118 -32.34 30.31 15.46
CA ARG A 118 -32.39 31.66 16.06
C ARG A 118 -32.96 32.66 15.09
#